data_AF-A0A7S4D696-F1
#
_entry.id   AF-A0A7S4D696-F1
#
_cell.length_a   1.000
_cell.length_b   1.000
_cell.length_c   1.000
_cell.angle_alpha   90.00
_cell.angle_beta   90.00
_cell.angle_gamma   90.00
#
_symmetry.space_group_name_H-M   'P 1'
#
loop_
_entity.id
_entity.type
_entity.pdbx_description
1 polymer ?
#
loop_
_entity_poly.entity_id
_entity_poly.type
_entity_poly.pdbx_seq_one_letter_code
_entity_poly.pdbx_strand_id
1 'polypeptide(L)'
;VDGLVVTNTTTARPASLRSPNAGEAGGLSGAPLRAAATGAVRDLYRLTRGRLPIVGSGGVGSAEDVLEKIEAGASLVQIYSSLVYSGPGAIPKMKRDLLRLMKERGYSSITEAVGAKNPLPKAAAGGKCPVYHGSMTKKNDESGGAAEKKKRWWLLWLM
;
A
#
# COMPACT_ATOMS: atom_id res chain seq x y z
N VAL A 1 -5.24 3.57 -16.54
CA VAL A 1 -4.67 3.35 -15.19
C VAL A 1 -5.04 1.95 -14.80
N ASP A 2 -4.06 1.08 -14.64
CA ASP A 2 -4.25 -0.36 -14.59
C ASP A 2 -4.07 -0.96 -13.19
N GLY A 3 -3.63 -0.14 -12.24
CA GLY A 3 -3.45 -0.52 -10.84
C GLY A 3 -2.87 0.61 -10.00
N LEU A 4 -2.78 0.38 -8.68
CA LEU A 4 -2.30 1.35 -7.71
C LEU A 4 -1.26 0.72 -6.78
N VAL A 5 -0.23 1.49 -6.41
CA VAL A 5 0.69 1.13 -5.31
C VAL A 5 0.33 1.99 -4.09
N VAL A 6 0.07 1.34 -2.96
CA VAL A 6 -0.55 1.97 -1.77
C VAL A 6 0.18 1.47 -0.51
N THR A 7 1.06 2.22 0.15
CA THR A 7 1.38 3.65 -0.02
C THR A 7 2.87 3.90 -0.25
N ASN A 8 3.23 5.18 -0.45
CA ASN A 8 4.60 5.65 -0.25
C ASN A 8 4.89 5.86 1.25
N THR A 9 6.09 6.35 1.56
CA THR A 9 6.50 6.90 2.85
C THR A 9 5.59 8.05 3.31
N THR A 10 5.62 8.37 4.60
CA THR A 10 4.81 9.44 5.21
C THR A 10 5.68 10.56 5.78
N THR A 11 5.20 11.79 5.72
CA THR A 11 5.79 12.92 6.42
C THR A 11 5.32 13.01 7.88
N ALA A 12 4.29 12.26 8.26
CA ALA A 12 3.82 12.20 9.64
C ALA A 12 4.93 11.67 10.57
N ARG A 13 4.95 12.19 11.80
CA ARG A 13 5.85 11.77 12.88
C ARG A 13 5.03 11.39 14.11
N PRO A 14 4.65 10.11 14.26
CA PRO A 14 3.89 9.66 15.42
C PRO A 14 4.66 9.91 16.72
N ALA A 15 3.97 10.36 17.77
CA ALA A 15 4.57 10.59 19.08
C ALA A 15 5.16 9.31 19.72
N SER A 16 4.80 8.13 19.20
CA SER A 16 5.33 6.84 19.65
C SER A 16 6.74 6.53 19.14
N LEU A 17 7.33 7.36 18.27
CA LEU A 17 8.70 7.17 17.79
C LEU A 17 9.70 7.43 18.93
N ARG A 18 10.68 6.53 19.07
CA ARG A 18 11.68 6.58 20.17
C ARG A 18 13.09 6.91 19.71
N SER A 19 13.36 6.85 18.40
CA SER A 19 14.70 7.14 17.87
C SER A 19 15.07 8.61 18.10
N PRO A 20 16.32 8.94 18.43
CA PRO A 20 16.77 10.33 18.46
C PRO A 20 16.58 11.04 17.11
N ASN A 21 16.55 10.30 16.00
CA ASN A 21 16.30 10.80 14.65
C ASN A 21 14.80 11.00 14.33
N ALA A 22 13.89 10.85 15.29
CA ALA A 22 12.44 10.96 15.05
C ALA A 22 12.00 12.32 14.47
N GLY A 23 12.79 13.38 14.69
CA GLY A 23 12.55 14.72 14.16
C GLY A 23 13.10 14.99 12.75
N GLU A 24 13.79 14.03 12.13
CA GLU A 24 14.38 14.25 10.79
C GLU A 24 13.32 14.53 9.73
N ALA A 25 13.66 15.40 8.78
CA ALA A 25 12.84 15.67 7.61
C ALA A 25 12.85 14.49 6.63
N GLY A 26 11.82 14.39 5.78
CA GLY A 26 11.73 13.36 4.74
C GLY A 26 10.67 12.30 4.99
N GLY A 27 10.81 11.15 4.34
CA GLY A 27 9.84 10.05 4.40
C GLY A 27 10.12 9.08 5.56
N LEU A 28 9.16 8.91 6.45
CA LEU A 28 9.12 7.80 7.41
C LEU A 28 8.55 6.56 6.71
N SER A 29 9.14 5.40 6.97
CA SER A 29 8.72 4.11 6.44
C SER A 29 8.66 3.04 7.55
N GLY A 30 8.38 1.79 7.16
CA GLY A 30 8.43 0.65 8.09
C GLY A 30 7.23 0.55 9.02
N ALA A 31 7.41 -0.14 10.14
CA ALA A 31 6.34 -0.53 11.06
C ALA A 31 5.38 0.62 11.48
N PRO A 32 5.83 1.86 11.71
CA PRO A 32 4.93 2.97 12.05
C PRO A 32 3.85 3.26 11.00
N LEU A 33 4.07 2.89 9.73
CA LEU A 33 3.10 3.12 8.65
C LEU A 33 2.03 2.05 8.56
N ARG A 34 2.20 0.90 9.24
CA ARG A 34 1.40 -0.31 9.00
C ARG A 34 -0.10 -0.02 9.02
N ALA A 35 -0.59 0.56 10.12
CA ALA A 35 -2.01 0.82 10.32
C ALA A 35 -2.57 1.79 9.27
N ALA A 36 -1.90 2.94 9.07
CA ALA A 36 -2.34 3.96 8.11
C ALA A 36 -2.33 3.42 6.67
N ALA A 37 -1.28 2.69 6.29
CA ALA A 37 -1.14 2.14 4.94
C ALA A 37 -2.17 1.03 4.67
N THR A 38 -2.44 0.15 5.65
CA THR A 38 -3.49 -0.86 5.52
C THR A 38 -4.88 -0.22 5.47
N GLY A 39 -5.12 0.86 6.21
CA GLY A 39 -6.33 1.68 6.09
C GLY A 39 -6.51 2.24 4.68
N ALA A 40 -5.46 2.85 4.11
CA ALA A 40 -5.51 3.37 2.75
C ALA A 40 -5.79 2.30 1.69
N VAL A 41 -5.22 1.09 1.83
CA VAL A 41 -5.56 -0.07 0.98
C VAL A 41 -7.05 -0.40 1.08
N ARG A 42 -7.59 -0.44 2.30
CA ARG A 42 -9.00 -0.74 2.55
C ARG A 42 -9.93 0.27 1.88
N ASP A 43 -9.60 1.55 1.98
CA ASP A 43 -10.40 2.64 1.42
C ASP A 43 -10.35 2.64 -0.10
N LEU A 44 -9.16 2.50 -0.70
CA LEU A 44 -9.01 2.44 -2.15
C LEU A 44 -9.65 1.19 -2.76
N TYR A 45 -9.59 0.05 -2.07
CA TYR A 45 -10.31 -1.15 -2.52
C TYR A 45 -11.82 -0.91 -2.59
N ARG A 46 -12.41 -0.24 -1.59
CA ARG A 46 -13.83 0.13 -1.59
C ARG A 46 -14.18 1.14 -2.68
N LEU A 47 -13.39 2.21 -2.80
CA LEU A 47 -13.61 3.27 -3.79
C LEU A 47 -13.53 2.74 -5.22
N THR A 48 -12.62 1.80 -5.48
CA THR A 48 -12.46 1.15 -6.78
C THR A 48 -13.39 -0.05 -6.97
N ARG A 49 -14.17 -0.41 -5.95
CA ARG A 49 -15.05 -1.60 -5.92
C ARG A 49 -14.29 -2.88 -6.30
N GLY A 50 -13.04 -2.99 -5.85
CA GLY A 50 -12.15 -4.11 -6.15
C GLY A 50 -11.78 -4.27 -7.64
N ARG A 51 -12.09 -3.30 -8.49
CA ARG A 51 -11.86 -3.39 -9.95
C ARG A 51 -10.43 -3.03 -10.35
N LEU A 52 -9.73 -2.26 -9.52
CA LEU A 52 -8.33 -1.91 -9.76
C LEU A 52 -7.44 -2.77 -8.85
N PRO A 53 -6.47 -3.51 -9.41
CA PRO A 53 -5.44 -4.18 -8.63
C PRO A 53 -4.69 -3.21 -7.73
N ILE A 54 -4.49 -3.60 -6.47
CA ILE A 54 -3.76 -2.81 -5.47
C ILE A 54 -2.52 -3.57 -5.02
N VAL A 55 -1.37 -2.90 -5.07
CA VAL A 55 -0.13 -3.35 -4.45
C VAL A 55 0.02 -2.65 -3.10
N GLY A 56 -0.17 -3.39 -2.01
CA GLY A 56 -0.06 -2.89 -0.65
C GLY A 56 1.40 -2.75 -0.21
N SER A 57 1.81 -1.57 0.24
CA SER A 57 3.13 -1.25 0.78
C SER A 57 2.99 -0.52 2.11
N GLY A 58 4.04 -0.51 2.94
CA GLY A 58 4.10 0.21 4.20
C GLY A 58 3.88 -0.69 5.43
N GLY A 59 4.94 -0.88 6.21
CA GLY A 59 4.89 -1.54 7.52
C GLY A 59 4.67 -3.05 7.49
N VAL A 60 5.23 -3.76 6.51
CA VAL A 60 5.11 -5.22 6.38
C VAL A 60 6.35 -5.90 6.98
N GLY A 61 6.21 -6.45 8.18
CA GLY A 61 7.27 -7.14 8.91
C GLY A 61 7.06 -8.64 9.09
N SER A 62 5.85 -9.15 8.83
CA SER A 62 5.53 -10.56 9.02
C SER A 62 4.52 -11.10 7.99
N ALA A 63 4.25 -12.39 8.03
CA ALA A 63 3.25 -13.03 7.19
C ALA A 63 1.81 -12.59 7.56
N GLU A 64 1.57 -12.31 8.84
CA GLU A 64 0.32 -11.75 9.33
C GLU A 64 0.06 -10.36 8.73
N ASP A 65 1.09 -9.52 8.64
CA ASP A 65 0.97 -8.19 8.01
C ASP A 65 0.70 -8.30 6.49
N VAL A 66 1.32 -9.28 5.82
CA VAL A 66 1.04 -9.58 4.40
C VAL A 66 -0.43 -9.97 4.25
N LEU A 67 -0.89 -10.94 5.04
CA LEU A 67 -2.27 -11.41 4.98
C LEU A 67 -3.26 -10.30 5.32
N GLU A 68 -2.97 -9.48 6.33
CA GLU A 68 -3.83 -8.34 6.70
C GLU A 68 -4.01 -7.36 5.54
N LYS A 69 -2.94 -7.03 4.80
CA LYS A 69 -3.05 -6.15 3.62
C LYS A 69 -3.86 -6.79 2.50
N ILE A 70 -3.69 -8.10 2.29
CA ILE A 70 -4.45 -8.85 1.27
C ILE A 70 -5.93 -8.90 1.66
N GLU A 71 -6.25 -9.25 2.90
CA GLU A 71 -7.61 -9.24 3.47
C GLU A 71 -8.25 -7.84 3.43
N ALA A 72 -7.46 -6.77 3.47
CA ALA A 72 -7.93 -5.39 3.30
C ALA A 72 -8.26 -5.04 1.84
N GLY A 73 -7.71 -5.74 0.86
CA GLY A 73 -7.99 -5.54 -0.57
C GLY A 73 -6.77 -5.49 -1.49
N ALA A 74 -5.55 -5.68 -0.97
CA ALA A 74 -4.37 -5.76 -1.83
C ALA A 74 -4.31 -7.09 -2.59
N SER A 75 -3.92 -7.04 -3.86
CA SER A 75 -3.63 -8.22 -4.70
C SER A 75 -2.17 -8.66 -4.57
N LEU A 76 -1.28 -7.72 -4.24
CA LEU A 76 0.16 -7.91 -4.10
C LEU A 76 0.67 -7.11 -2.89
N VAL A 77 1.80 -7.51 -2.31
CA VAL A 77 2.42 -6.81 -1.18
C VAL A 77 3.88 -6.48 -1.47
N GLN A 78 4.27 -5.23 -1.26
CA GLN A 78 5.63 -4.73 -1.36
C GLN A 78 6.30 -4.63 0.00
N ILE A 79 7.59 -4.94 0.02
CA ILE A 79 8.37 -5.06 1.23
C ILE A 79 9.70 -4.34 0.99
N TYR A 80 10.06 -3.43 1.92
CA TYR A 80 11.37 -2.77 1.91
C TYR A 80 11.98 -2.77 3.31
N SER A 81 11.47 -1.97 4.26
CA SER A 81 12.16 -1.77 5.55
C SER A 81 12.48 -3.05 6.30
N SER A 82 11.63 -4.08 6.25
CA SER A 82 11.92 -5.37 6.88
C SER A 82 13.06 -6.14 6.22
N LEU A 83 13.35 -5.94 4.93
CA LEU A 83 14.56 -6.48 4.30
C LEU A 83 15.83 -5.84 4.88
N VAL A 84 15.78 -4.55 5.21
CA VAL A 84 16.90 -3.84 5.84
C VAL A 84 17.17 -4.40 7.24
N TYR A 85 16.12 -4.66 8.02
CA TYR A 85 16.27 -5.13 9.41
C TYR A 85 16.46 -6.64 9.56
N SER A 86 15.85 -7.45 8.68
CA SER A 86 15.78 -8.92 8.81
C SER A 86 16.54 -9.66 7.71
N GLY A 87 17.10 -8.92 6.74
CA GLY A 87 17.84 -9.49 5.62
C GLY A 87 16.96 -10.22 4.60
N PRO A 88 17.58 -10.76 3.52
CA PRO A 88 16.86 -11.45 2.44
C PRO A 88 16.15 -12.73 2.89
N GLY A 89 16.62 -13.36 3.98
CA GLY A 89 16.00 -14.55 4.56
C GLY A 89 14.58 -14.33 5.11
N ALA A 90 14.17 -13.08 5.28
CA ALA A 90 12.81 -12.73 5.69
C ALA A 90 11.74 -13.18 4.67
N ILE A 91 12.05 -13.12 3.37
CA ILE A 91 11.09 -13.44 2.30
C ILE A 91 10.67 -14.92 2.30
N PRO A 92 11.58 -15.91 2.23
CA PRO A 92 11.17 -17.32 2.26
C PRO A 92 10.45 -17.69 3.56
N LYS A 93 10.86 -17.10 4.69
CA LYS A 93 10.15 -17.26 5.97
C LYS A 93 8.71 -16.74 5.89
N MET A 94 8.51 -15.50 5.43
CA MET A 94 7.18 -14.91 5.28
C MET A 94 6.30 -15.73 4.33
N LYS A 95 6.83 -16.21 3.21
CA LYS A 95 6.08 -17.05 2.27
C LYS A 95 5.57 -18.33 2.92
N ARG A 96 6.44 -19.06 3.65
CA ARG A 96 6.04 -20.28 4.35
C ARG A 96 4.99 -19.99 5.42
N ASP A 97 5.24 -18.97 6.23
CA ASP A 97 4.36 -18.60 7.34
C ASP A 97 2.99 -18.12 6.79
N LEU A 98 2.95 -17.45 5.64
CA LEU A 98 1.72 -17.03 4.95
C LEU A 98 0.89 -18.22 4.48
N LEU A 99 1.51 -19.24 3.87
CA LEU A 99 0.80 -20.46 3.44
C LEU A 99 0.14 -21.17 4.63
N ARG A 100 0.82 -21.22 5.78
CA ARG A 100 0.26 -21.75 7.02
C ARG A 100 -0.96 -20.93 7.46
N LEU A 101 -0.83 -19.60 7.54
CA LEU A 101 -1.92 -18.71 7.93
C LEU A 101 -3.13 -18.82 6.99
N MET A 102 -2.90 -18.91 5.68
CA MET A 102 -3.98 -19.09 4.70
C MET A 102 -4.76 -20.38 4.95
N LYS A 103 -4.05 -21.50 5.21
CA LYS A 103 -4.68 -22.77 5.56
C LYS A 103 -5.49 -22.69 6.86
N GLU A 104 -4.94 -22.04 7.89
CA GLU A 104 -5.61 -21.82 9.17
C GLU A 104 -6.86 -20.93 9.04
N ARG A 105 -6.88 -20.01 8.06
CA ARG A 105 -8.04 -19.16 7.75
C ARG A 105 -9.03 -19.80 6.77
N GLY A 106 -8.72 -20.99 6.24
CA GLY A 106 -9.57 -21.70 5.29
C GLY A 106 -9.53 -21.17 3.86
N TYR A 107 -8.50 -20.38 3.49
CA TYR A 107 -8.31 -19.94 2.11
C TYR A 107 -7.64 -21.04 1.28
N SER A 108 -8.23 -21.37 0.14
CA SER A 108 -7.68 -22.31 -0.83
C SER A 108 -6.72 -21.63 -1.82
N SER A 109 -6.88 -20.33 -2.02
CA SER A 109 -6.04 -19.51 -2.90
C SER A 109 -5.87 -18.09 -2.37
N ILE A 110 -4.85 -17.37 -2.86
CA ILE A 110 -4.63 -15.98 -2.45
C ILE A 110 -5.78 -15.06 -2.90
N THR A 111 -6.41 -15.37 -4.03
CA THR A 111 -7.51 -14.60 -4.60
C THR A 111 -8.72 -14.58 -3.68
N GLU A 112 -9.00 -15.67 -2.97
CA GLU A 112 -10.08 -15.73 -1.97
C GLU A 112 -9.83 -14.83 -0.77
N ALA A 113 -8.57 -14.59 -0.43
CA ALA A 113 -8.21 -13.71 0.68
C ALA A 113 -8.33 -12.23 0.30
N VAL A 114 -8.25 -11.87 -0.98
CA VAL A 114 -8.27 -10.46 -1.42
C VAL A 114 -9.58 -9.79 -1.02
N GLY A 115 -9.50 -8.83 -0.09
CA GLY A 115 -10.67 -8.10 0.38
C GLY A 115 -11.61 -8.91 1.28
N ALA A 116 -11.22 -10.11 1.74
CA ALA A 116 -12.08 -10.99 2.53
C ALA A 116 -12.56 -10.36 3.85
N LYS A 117 -11.80 -9.43 4.44
CA LYS A 117 -12.20 -8.64 5.62
C LYS A 117 -12.65 -7.22 5.27
N ASN A 118 -12.93 -6.99 3.98
CA ASN A 118 -13.38 -5.72 3.45
C ASN A 118 -14.47 -5.93 2.38
N PRO A 119 -15.60 -6.59 2.72
CA PRO A 119 -16.61 -6.96 1.75
C PRO A 119 -17.17 -5.72 1.06
N LEU A 120 -17.29 -5.80 -0.27
CA LEU A 120 -17.88 -4.74 -1.06
C LEU A 120 -19.39 -4.72 -0.85
N PRO A 121 -20.03 -3.53 -0.90
CA PRO A 121 -21.48 -3.44 -0.89
C PRO A 121 -22.07 -4.27 -2.04
N LYS A 122 -23.16 -4.99 -1.78
CA LYS A 122 -23.95 -5.62 -2.85
C LYS A 122 -24.34 -4.53 -3.85
N ALA A 123 -24.15 -4.79 -5.15
CA ALA A 123 -24.54 -3.84 -6.17
C ALA A 123 -26.03 -3.49 -5.99
N ALA A 124 -26.33 -2.21 -5.74
CA ALA A 124 -27.70 -1.74 -5.80
C ALA A 124 -28.22 -2.00 -7.22
N ALA A 125 -29.36 -2.70 -7.33
CA ALA A 125 -30.03 -2.89 -8.60
C ALA A 125 -30.27 -1.51 -9.26
N GLY A 126 -29.56 -1.22 -10.35
CA GLY A 126 -29.86 -0.09 -11.24
C GLY A 126 -29.06 1.22 -11.07
N GLY A 127 -28.08 1.33 -10.18
CA GLY A 127 -27.32 2.59 -10.02
C GLY A 127 -26.11 2.71 -10.94
N LYS A 128 -26.21 3.45 -12.07
CA LYS A 128 -25.02 3.86 -12.84
C LYS A 128 -24.06 4.62 -11.91
N CYS A 129 -22.78 4.27 -11.92
CA CYS A 129 -21.75 5.06 -11.25
C CYS A 129 -21.79 6.50 -11.79
N PRO A 130 -21.70 7.54 -10.95
CA PRO A 130 -21.47 8.88 -11.44
C PRO A 130 -20.10 8.89 -12.11
N VAL A 131 -20.12 8.99 -13.44
CA VAL A 131 -18.92 9.30 -14.23
C VAL A 131 -18.58 10.74 -13.87
N TYR A 132 -17.44 10.93 -13.21
CA TYR A 132 -16.88 12.26 -12.97
C TYR A 132 -16.57 12.90 -14.34
N HIS A 133 -17.50 13.72 -14.85
CA HIS A 133 -17.24 14.61 -15.98
C HIS A 133 -16.63 15.90 -15.43
N GLY A 134 -15.36 15.83 -15.02
CA GLY A 134 -14.59 17.04 -14.75
C GLY A 134 -14.24 17.71 -16.07
N SER A 135 -14.98 18.76 -16.46
CA SER A 135 -14.55 19.66 -17.54
C SER A 135 -13.27 20.36 -17.09
N MET A 136 -12.13 19.91 -17.61
CA MET A 136 -10.83 20.55 -17.39
C MET A 136 -10.80 21.87 -18.18
N THR A 137 -11.18 22.98 -17.55
CA THR A 137 -10.77 24.29 -18.04
C THR A 137 -9.28 24.42 -17.76
N LYS A 138 -8.47 24.35 -18.83
CA LYS A 138 -7.03 24.63 -18.79
C LYS A 138 -6.80 26.01 -18.16
N LYS A 139 -6.22 26.05 -16.96
CA LYS A 139 -5.35 27.16 -16.58
C LYS A 139 -3.94 26.76 -16.99
N ASN A 140 -3.43 27.44 -18.00
CA ASN A 140 -2.01 27.44 -18.30
C ASN A 140 -1.31 28.14 -17.13
N ASP A 141 -0.38 27.45 -16.49
CA ASP A 141 0.69 28.12 -15.76
C ASP A 141 1.96 27.30 -15.95
N GLU A 142 2.92 27.95 -16.60
CA GLU A 142 4.25 27.42 -16.89
C GLU A 142 5.10 27.47 -15.62
N SER A 143 5.69 26.33 -15.21
CA SER A 143 6.93 26.35 -14.44
C SER A 143 7.67 25.01 -14.56
N GLY A 144 8.65 24.99 -15.48
CA GLY A 144 9.54 23.88 -15.78
C GLY A 144 10.57 23.59 -14.68
N GLY A 145 10.13 23.09 -13.51
CA GLY A 145 11.04 22.77 -12.40
C GLY A 145 10.85 21.39 -11.74
N ALA A 146 9.75 20.68 -12.02
CA ALA A 146 9.41 19.45 -11.31
C ALA A 146 10.08 18.19 -11.88
N ALA A 147 10.39 18.17 -13.17
CA ALA A 147 11.00 17.02 -13.85
C ALA A 147 12.48 16.83 -13.47
N GLU A 148 13.21 17.93 -13.31
CA GLU A 148 14.63 17.94 -12.89
C GLU A 148 14.79 17.39 -11.46
N LYS A 149 13.89 17.78 -10.55
CA LYS A 149 13.90 17.33 -9.14
C LYS A 149 13.59 15.84 -9.03
N LYS A 150 12.66 15.30 -9.82
CA LYS A 150 12.35 13.85 -9.80
C LYS A 150 13.51 12.98 -10.28
N LYS A 151 14.30 13.43 -11.25
CA LYS A 151 15.50 12.71 -11.71
C LYS A 151 16.61 12.69 -10.65
N ARG A 152 16.74 13.77 -9.86
CA ARG A 152 17.76 13.88 -8.81
C ARG A 152 17.51 12.95 -7.61
N TRP A 153 16.25 12.63 -7.32
CA TRP A 153 15.89 11.62 -6.32
C TRP A 153 16.10 10.17 -6.80
N TRP A 154 16.02 9.92 -8.11
CA TRP A 154 16.33 8.60 -8.68
C TRP A 154 17.82 8.26 -8.61
N LEU A 155 18.73 9.22 -8.82
CA LEU A 155 20.17 8.96 -8.79
C LEU A 155 20.76 8.73 -7.40
N LEU A 156 20.15 9.26 -6.33
CA LEU A 156 20.62 9.06 -4.95
C LEU A 156 20.29 7.69 -4.35
N TRP A 157 19.56 6.84 -5.07
CA TRP A 157 19.16 5.50 -4.62
C TRP A 157 20.04 4.37 -5.18
N LEU A 158 20.98 4.70 -6.08
CA LEU A 158 21.89 3.76 -6.76
C LEU A 158 23.37 3.92 -6.38
N MET A 159 23.67 4.73 -5.35
CA MET A 159 24.99 4.82 -4.70
C MET A 159 24.83 4.54 -3.21
#